data_AF-A0A519KZL1-F1
#
_entry.id   AF-A0A519KZL1-F1
#
_cell.length_a   1.000
_cell.length_b   1.000
_cell.length_c   1.000
_cell.angle_alpha   90.00
_cell.angle_beta   90.00
_cell.angle_gamma   90.00
#
_symmetry.space_group_name_H-M   'P 1'
#
loop_
_entity.id
_entity.type
_entity.pdbx_description
1 polymer ?
#
loop_
_entity_poly.entity_id
_entity_poly.type
_entity_poly.pdbx_seq_one_letter_code
_entity_poly.pdbx_strand_id
1 'polypeptide(L)'
;MPYFFLVLLKINLVLILFSASYYLILRRLTFYYLNRVFLVFGIFFSSAYPFIDLTALLSSRPTIPAFIPTFNQNVKQFVQQDSVSILWQILTVIFYIGVLLMAVRLLIQFISLRQMHQKSAAGKLQNFNVRILSEEVSPFSFWQTIYINPAMHKGQDLNNILEHEKVHVEEWHTLDIILAEVCVVFYWFNPGVWLMKKAVRENIEFITDAKILKKGIDKKAYQYSLLDVVNLQPSIALVNNFNLSDLKKRIIMMNAKRSSKMNLSRYLLVLPVLLFVTLAFTIDKKNVQKTIAPLTDVLEITLPNSDTKSAIIKPAKARKKVKIVASRQQKKGIDSVKKMTFIFKTQFETSDTTHQSISNELNKLVGQVIDLKTNAIAERKAIVQRFTVKDTLKIDHATMGVF
;
A
#
# COMPACT_ATOMS: atom_id res chain seq x y z
N MET A 1 18.22 -5.99 1.47
CA MET A 1 17.11 -5.27 2.11
C MET A 1 17.41 -5.14 3.59
N PRO A 2 17.49 -3.93 4.15
CA PRO A 2 17.66 -3.70 5.58
C PRO A 2 16.57 -4.40 6.39
N TYR A 3 16.92 -4.90 7.59
CA TYR A 3 15.99 -5.56 8.51
C TYR A 3 14.76 -4.70 8.82
N PHE A 4 14.97 -3.38 8.95
CA PHE A 4 13.92 -2.39 9.14
C PHE A 4 12.77 -2.52 8.12
N PHE A 5 13.07 -2.61 6.84
CA PHE A 5 12.02 -2.71 5.81
C PHE A 5 11.32 -4.08 5.83
N LEU A 6 11.99 -5.14 6.29
CA LEU A 6 11.36 -6.47 6.40
C LEU A 6 10.31 -6.45 7.51
N VAL A 7 10.65 -5.84 8.64
CA VAL A 7 9.70 -5.60 9.74
C VAL A 7 8.54 -4.74 9.24
N LEU A 8 8.84 -3.62 8.57
CA LEU A 8 7.82 -2.73 8.02
C LEU A 8 6.89 -3.47 7.04
N LEU A 9 7.42 -4.29 6.14
CA LEU A 9 6.62 -5.08 5.19
C LEU A 9 5.72 -6.08 5.92
N LYS A 10 6.22 -6.77 6.94
CA LYS A 10 5.41 -7.68 7.78
C LYS A 10 4.22 -6.93 8.41
N ILE A 11 4.46 -5.79 9.05
CA ILE A 11 3.40 -4.99 9.68
C ILE A 11 2.35 -4.57 8.65
N ASN A 12 2.79 -4.07 7.51
CA ASN A 12 1.90 -3.56 6.47
C ASN A 12 1.03 -4.66 5.84
N LEU A 13 1.57 -5.87 5.67
CA LEU A 13 0.82 -7.03 5.22
C LEU A 13 -0.29 -7.38 6.23
N VAL A 14 0.03 -7.41 7.52
CA VAL A 14 -0.96 -7.69 8.57
C VAL A 14 -2.04 -6.61 8.61
N LEU A 15 -1.68 -5.32 8.52
CA LEU A 15 -2.66 -4.22 8.46
C LEU A 15 -3.64 -4.38 7.29
N ILE A 16 -3.14 -4.71 6.09
CA ILE A 16 -3.99 -4.95 4.91
C ILE A 16 -4.93 -6.13 5.17
N LEU A 17 -4.43 -7.19 5.78
CA LEU A 17 -5.21 -8.39 6.05
C LEU A 17 -6.35 -8.13 7.05
N PHE A 18 -6.07 -7.40 8.13
CA PHE A 18 -7.11 -6.96 9.09
C PHE A 18 -8.12 -6.02 8.44
N SER A 19 -7.64 -5.04 7.65
CA SER A 19 -8.48 -4.12 6.89
C SER A 19 -9.42 -4.87 5.94
N ALA A 20 -8.89 -5.78 5.12
CA ALA A 20 -9.66 -6.58 4.19
C ALA A 20 -10.71 -7.45 4.91
N SER A 21 -10.32 -8.11 6.00
CA SER A 21 -11.24 -8.95 6.79
C SER A 21 -12.40 -8.14 7.37
N TYR A 22 -12.12 -6.93 7.87
CA TYR A 22 -13.17 -6.03 8.31
C TYR A 22 -14.13 -5.68 7.16
N TYR A 23 -13.62 -5.14 6.06
CA TYR A 23 -14.45 -4.63 4.96
C TYR A 23 -15.26 -5.72 4.26
N LEU A 24 -14.70 -6.92 4.08
CA LEU A 24 -15.35 -8.02 3.36
C LEU A 24 -16.33 -8.81 4.24
N ILE A 25 -16.05 -8.96 5.54
CA ILE A 25 -16.76 -9.89 6.40
C ILE A 25 -17.53 -9.17 7.51
N LEU A 26 -16.85 -8.33 8.29
CA LEU A 26 -17.33 -7.84 9.59
C LEU A 26 -18.10 -6.51 9.52
N ARG A 27 -17.80 -5.64 8.55
CA ARG A 27 -18.39 -4.30 8.42
C ARG A 27 -19.92 -4.30 8.36
N ARG A 28 -20.50 -5.34 7.76
CA ARG A 28 -21.96 -5.52 7.63
C ARG A 28 -22.64 -6.06 8.90
N LEU A 29 -21.86 -6.42 9.92
CA LEU A 29 -22.38 -6.95 11.17
C LEU A 29 -22.73 -5.82 12.13
N THR A 30 -23.87 -5.95 12.80
CA THR A 30 -24.39 -4.95 13.76
C THR A 30 -23.80 -5.10 15.17
N PHE A 31 -22.74 -5.92 15.31
CA PHE A 31 -21.98 -6.08 16.56
C PHE A 31 -20.90 -5.00 16.68
N TYR A 32 -21.30 -3.73 16.76
CA TYR A 32 -20.39 -2.58 16.66
C TYR A 32 -19.27 -2.56 17.72
N TYR A 33 -19.54 -3.08 18.92
CA TYR A 33 -18.51 -3.25 19.96
C TYR A 33 -17.44 -4.27 19.59
N LEU A 34 -17.83 -5.42 19.01
CA LEU A 34 -16.87 -6.43 18.57
C LEU A 34 -16.07 -5.93 17.37
N ASN A 35 -16.70 -5.16 16.47
CA ASN A 35 -15.99 -4.45 15.41
C ASN A 35 -14.96 -3.46 15.96
N ARG A 36 -15.30 -2.68 17.00
CA ARG A 36 -14.34 -1.77 17.67
C ARG A 36 -13.15 -2.54 18.21
N VAL A 37 -13.40 -3.60 18.99
CA VAL A 37 -12.35 -4.45 19.56
C VAL A 37 -11.48 -5.06 18.46
N PHE A 38 -12.08 -5.57 17.39
CA PHE A 38 -11.35 -6.14 16.25
C PHE A 38 -10.44 -5.11 15.57
N LEU A 39 -10.94 -3.90 15.32
CA LEU A 39 -10.16 -2.84 14.66
C LEU A 39 -9.00 -2.37 15.53
N VAL A 40 -9.24 -2.10 16.81
CA VAL A 40 -8.21 -1.69 17.78
C VAL A 40 -7.17 -2.80 17.94
N PHE A 41 -7.62 -4.05 18.11
CA PHE A 41 -6.74 -5.21 18.18
C PHE A 41 -5.89 -5.34 16.90
N GLY A 42 -6.46 -5.15 15.71
CA GLY A 42 -5.71 -5.19 14.46
C GLY A 42 -4.59 -4.16 14.38
N ILE A 43 -4.80 -2.94 14.89
CA ILE A 43 -3.77 -1.89 14.95
C ILE A 43 -2.62 -2.32 15.88
N PHE A 44 -2.94 -2.75 17.10
CA PHE A 44 -1.93 -3.17 18.07
C PHE A 44 -1.21 -4.44 17.64
N PHE A 45 -1.95 -5.47 17.23
CA PHE A 45 -1.42 -6.75 16.82
C PHE A 45 -0.50 -6.61 15.62
N SER A 46 -0.90 -5.88 14.58
CA SER A 46 -0.04 -5.69 13.40
C SER A 46 1.29 -5.03 13.74
N SER A 47 1.30 -4.06 14.65
CA SER A 47 2.52 -3.37 15.08
C SER A 47 3.40 -4.22 16.00
N ALA A 48 2.79 -5.00 16.89
CA ALA A 48 3.52 -5.85 17.84
C ALA A 48 4.02 -7.16 17.20
N TYR A 49 3.31 -7.68 16.21
CA TYR A 49 3.52 -9.01 15.62
C TYR A 49 4.96 -9.35 15.22
N PRO A 50 5.71 -8.48 14.51
CA PRO A 50 7.07 -8.82 14.08
C PRO A 50 8.08 -8.99 15.22
N PHE A 51 7.74 -8.50 16.42
CA PHE A 51 8.58 -8.57 17.62
C PHE A 51 8.27 -9.79 18.48
N ILE A 52 7.27 -10.60 18.10
CA ILE A 52 6.89 -11.82 18.80
C ILE A 52 7.60 -13.00 18.12
N ASP A 53 8.49 -13.67 18.85
CA ASP A 53 9.20 -14.87 18.38
C ASP A 53 8.28 -16.10 18.32
N LEU A 54 7.38 -16.12 17.34
CA LEU A 54 6.46 -17.24 17.11
C LEU A 54 7.19 -18.49 16.62
N THR A 55 8.40 -18.33 16.09
CA THR A 55 9.26 -19.44 15.66
C THR A 55 9.67 -20.33 16.83
N ALA A 56 9.84 -19.79 18.06
CA ALA A 56 10.15 -20.61 19.23
C ALA A 56 8.99 -21.57 19.58
N LEU A 57 7.75 -21.12 19.39
CA LEU A 57 6.53 -21.92 19.60
C LEU A 57 6.37 -23.04 18.55
N LEU A 58 6.81 -22.82 17.31
CA LEU A 58 6.73 -23.81 16.23
C LEU A 58 7.97 -24.70 16.10
N SER A 59 9.14 -24.30 16.61
CA SER A 59 10.38 -25.09 16.54
C SER A 59 10.33 -26.38 17.38
N SER A 60 9.34 -26.51 18.26
CA SER A 60 9.06 -27.73 19.02
C SER A 60 8.34 -28.81 18.20
N ARG A 61 8.07 -28.59 16.90
CA ARG A 61 7.45 -29.58 16.01
C ARG A 61 8.35 -29.86 14.81
N PRO A 62 8.71 -31.12 14.54
CA PRO A 62 9.51 -31.45 13.37
C PRO A 62 8.66 -31.25 12.10
N THR A 63 9.25 -30.52 11.15
CA THR A 63 8.97 -30.53 9.70
C THR A 63 7.55 -30.19 9.23
N ILE A 64 7.36 -28.94 8.79
CA ILE A 64 6.52 -28.66 7.61
C ILE A 64 7.51 -28.36 6.47
N PRO A 65 7.56 -29.18 5.40
CA PRO A 65 8.41 -28.88 4.25
C PRO A 65 7.89 -27.60 3.59
N ALA A 66 8.65 -26.51 3.74
CA ALA A 66 8.37 -25.28 3.02
C ALA A 66 8.64 -25.52 1.52
N PHE A 67 7.60 -25.50 0.70
CA PHE A 67 7.74 -25.45 -0.75
C PHE A 67 8.28 -24.06 -1.12
N ILE A 68 9.60 -23.93 -1.19
CA ILE A 68 10.25 -22.74 -1.73
C ILE A 68 10.50 -23.03 -3.20
N PRO A 69 9.78 -22.39 -4.15
CA PRO A 69 10.23 -22.39 -5.53
C PRO A 69 11.58 -21.69 -5.55
N THR A 70 12.63 -22.45 -5.87
CA THR A 70 13.98 -21.95 -6.11
C THR A 70 13.95 -21.03 -7.32
N PHE A 71 13.61 -19.76 -7.09
CA PHE A 71 13.76 -18.72 -8.10
C PHE A 71 15.25 -18.39 -8.21
N ASN A 72 15.89 -19.05 -9.19
CA ASN A 72 17.16 -18.76 -9.83
C ASN A 72 18.19 -17.94 -9.03
N GLN A 73 19.25 -18.62 -8.58
CA GLN A 73 20.46 -18.03 -7.98
C GLN A 73 21.36 -17.28 -8.99
N ASN A 74 20.94 -17.09 -10.24
CA ASN A 74 21.78 -16.49 -11.28
C ASN A 74 21.68 -14.96 -11.42
N VAL A 75 20.92 -14.27 -10.56
CA VAL A 75 20.77 -12.80 -10.61
C VAL A 75 21.82 -12.06 -9.77
N LYS A 76 22.63 -12.77 -8.96
CA LYS A 76 23.66 -12.14 -8.12
C LYS A 76 24.86 -11.56 -8.89
N GLN A 77 25.01 -11.88 -10.18
CA GLN A 77 26.21 -11.50 -10.94
C GLN A 77 26.05 -10.22 -11.79
N PHE A 78 24.84 -9.66 -11.92
CA PHE A 78 24.57 -8.50 -12.78
C PHE A 78 24.14 -7.23 -12.06
N VAL A 79 24.08 -7.24 -10.73
CA VAL A 79 23.68 -6.07 -9.94
C VAL A 79 24.89 -5.58 -9.14
N GLN A 80 25.43 -4.42 -9.50
CA GLN A 80 26.47 -3.75 -8.71
C GLN A 80 25.97 -3.58 -7.27
N GLN A 81 26.72 -4.14 -6.32
CA GLN A 81 26.36 -4.16 -4.90
C GLN A 81 26.19 -2.74 -4.32
N ASP A 82 26.89 -1.76 -4.87
CA ASP A 82 26.82 -0.35 -4.47
C ASP A 82 25.48 0.31 -4.86
N SER A 83 24.92 -0.03 -6.03
CA SER A 83 23.65 0.52 -6.51
C SER A 83 22.44 0.02 -5.70
N VAL A 84 22.54 -1.16 -5.09
CA VAL A 84 21.49 -1.67 -4.20
C VAL A 84 21.54 -0.97 -2.85
N SER A 85 22.74 -0.67 -2.35
CA SER A 85 22.92 0.01 -1.05
C SER A 85 22.35 1.43 -1.06
N ILE A 86 22.65 2.22 -2.12
CA ILE A 86 22.16 3.60 -2.25
C ILE A 86 20.62 3.64 -2.34
N LEU A 87 20.00 2.68 -3.02
CA LEU A 87 18.54 2.62 -3.15
C LEU A 87 17.83 2.43 -1.81
N TRP A 88 18.37 1.58 -0.93
CA TRP A 88 17.80 1.39 0.42
C TRP A 88 17.97 2.62 1.30
N GLN A 89 19.07 3.38 1.15
CA GLN A 89 19.27 4.63 1.85
C GLN A 89 18.26 5.70 1.41
N ILE A 90 18.08 5.87 0.09
CA ILE A 90 17.09 6.80 -0.48
C ILE A 90 15.68 6.44 0.01
N LEU A 91 15.31 5.16 -0.02
CA LEU A 91 14.00 4.71 0.45
C LEU A 91 13.80 4.98 1.95
N THR A 92 14.87 4.89 2.75
CA THR A 92 14.82 5.19 4.19
C THR A 92 14.56 6.67 4.42
N VAL A 93 15.25 7.54 3.69
CA VAL A 93 15.03 8.99 3.75
C VAL A 93 13.60 9.35 3.33
N ILE A 94 13.11 8.80 2.21
CA ILE A 94 11.72 9.02 1.75
C ILE A 94 10.71 8.57 2.82
N PHE A 95 10.94 7.41 3.44
CA PHE A 95 10.07 6.91 4.50
C PHE A 95 9.97 7.90 5.67
N TYR A 96 11.10 8.37 6.20
CA TYR A 96 11.13 9.30 7.32
C TYR A 96 10.59 10.69 6.97
N ILE A 97 10.79 11.17 5.73
CA ILE A 97 10.14 12.40 5.25
C ILE A 97 8.62 12.23 5.31
N GLY A 98 8.09 11.10 4.83
CA GLY A 98 6.65 10.83 4.89
C GLY A 98 6.12 10.77 6.32
N VAL A 99 6.84 10.11 7.24
CA VAL A 99 6.50 10.10 8.67
C VAL A 99 6.49 11.51 9.25
N LEU A 100 7.51 12.32 8.96
CA LEU A 100 7.60 13.71 9.41
C LEU A 100 6.42 14.55 8.90
N LEU A 101 6.09 14.43 7.61
CA LEU A 101 4.96 15.15 7.00
C LEU A 101 3.63 14.77 7.66
N MET A 102 3.39 13.48 7.92
CA MET A 102 2.17 13.02 8.58
C MET A 102 2.13 13.42 10.06
N ALA A 103 3.27 13.40 10.75
CA ALA A 103 3.37 13.87 12.14
C ALA A 103 3.10 15.37 12.24
N VAL A 104 3.67 16.20 11.35
CA VAL A 104 3.39 17.63 11.26
C VAL A 104 1.92 17.88 10.97
N ARG A 105 1.33 17.14 10.02
CA ARG A 105 -0.11 17.21 9.73
C ARG A 105 -0.98 16.90 10.96
N LEU A 106 -0.61 15.91 11.76
CA LEU A 106 -1.32 15.56 12.99
C LEU A 106 -1.13 16.65 14.06
N LEU A 107 0.08 17.19 14.21
CA LEU A 107 0.40 18.27 15.14
C LEU A 107 -0.36 19.56 14.82
N ILE A 108 -0.50 19.93 13.54
CA ILE A 108 -1.32 21.07 13.11
C ILE A 108 -2.78 20.90 13.54
N GLN A 109 -3.35 19.69 13.43
CA GLN A 109 -4.72 19.41 13.90
C GLN A 109 -4.87 19.62 15.41
N PHE A 110 -3.90 19.14 16.21
CA PHE A 110 -3.90 19.39 17.65
C PHE A 110 -3.73 20.86 18.01
N ILE A 111 -2.89 21.61 17.28
CA ILE A 111 -2.74 23.06 17.48
C ILE A 111 -4.05 23.78 17.16
N SER A 112 -4.67 23.46 16.02
CA SER A 112 -5.96 24.05 15.63
C SER A 112 -7.04 23.81 16.68
N LEU A 113 -7.13 22.58 17.19
CA LEU A 113 -8.04 22.24 18.28
C LEU A 113 -7.72 22.99 19.58
N ARG A 114 -6.44 23.16 19.93
CA ARG A 114 -6.02 23.95 21.09
C ARG A 114 -6.38 25.43 20.94
N GLN A 115 -6.19 26.01 19.76
CA GLN A 115 -6.59 27.38 19.48
C GLN A 115 -8.10 27.55 19.62
N MET A 116 -8.88 26.63 19.07
CA MET A 116 -10.34 26.62 19.20
C MET A 116 -10.77 26.49 20.67
N HIS A 117 -10.10 25.64 21.45
CA HIS A 117 -10.33 25.55 22.90
C HIS A 117 -10.08 26.88 23.61
N GLN A 118 -8.96 27.57 23.30
CA GLN A 118 -8.62 28.86 23.90
C GLN A 118 -9.61 29.97 23.56
N LYS A 119 -10.16 29.97 22.34
CA LYS A 119 -11.17 30.93 21.89
C LYS A 119 -12.59 30.65 22.42
N SER A 120 -12.85 29.42 22.84
CA SER A 120 -14.18 29.00 23.31
C SER A 120 -14.43 29.40 24.77
N ALA A 121 -15.68 29.72 25.10
CA ALA A 121 -16.11 30.03 26.46
C ALA A 121 -16.71 28.78 27.14
N ALA A 122 -16.46 28.61 28.45
CA ALA A 122 -17.15 27.60 29.22
C ALA A 122 -18.63 27.97 29.36
N GLY A 123 -19.53 27.01 29.12
CA GLY A 123 -20.97 27.22 29.19
C GLY A 123 -21.70 25.97 29.65
N LYS A 124 -22.99 26.14 29.93
CA LYS A 124 -23.90 25.03 30.23
C LYS A 124 -25.12 25.16 29.33
N LEU A 125 -25.35 24.13 28.52
CA LEU A 125 -26.55 24.03 27.70
C LEU A 125 -27.41 22.90 28.27
N GLN A 126 -28.62 23.23 28.72
CA GLN A 126 -29.52 22.28 29.40
C GLN A 126 -28.80 21.62 30.59
N ASN A 127 -28.55 20.31 30.52
CA ASN A 127 -27.84 19.54 31.55
C ASN A 127 -26.41 19.16 31.17
N PHE A 128 -25.86 19.73 30.09
CA PHE A 128 -24.55 19.39 29.57
C PHE A 128 -23.54 20.51 29.82
N ASN A 129 -22.36 20.12 30.31
CA ASN A 129 -21.20 21.00 30.34
C ASN A 129 -20.61 21.06 28.93
N VAL A 130 -20.61 22.25 28.33
CA VAL A 130 -20.18 22.46 26.95
C VAL A 130 -19.22 23.64 26.84
N ARG A 131 -18.51 23.72 25.73
CA ARG A 131 -17.77 24.91 25.34
C ARG A 131 -18.46 25.57 24.16
N ILE A 132 -18.80 26.84 24.34
CA ILE A 132 -19.51 27.65 23.36
C ILE A 132 -18.49 28.22 22.38
N LEU A 133 -18.72 27.94 21.11
CA LEU A 133 -17.94 28.45 19.98
C LEU A 133 -18.71 29.54 19.25
N SER A 134 -18.00 30.58 18.82
CA SER A 134 -18.55 31.63 17.95
C SER A 134 -18.43 31.31 16.47
N GLU A 135 -17.55 30.37 16.09
CA GLU A 135 -17.32 29.95 14.71
C GLU A 135 -18.44 29.00 14.23
N GLU A 136 -18.82 29.06 12.95
CA GLU A 136 -19.84 28.20 12.32
C GLU A 136 -19.31 26.79 12.04
N VAL A 137 -18.96 26.07 13.10
CA VAL A 137 -18.48 24.68 13.03
C VAL A 137 -19.56 23.71 13.48
N SER A 138 -19.58 22.54 12.85
CA SER A 138 -20.45 21.44 13.28
C SER A 138 -20.10 21.03 14.71
N PRO A 139 -21.09 20.65 15.54
CA PRO A 139 -20.85 20.15 16.88
C PRO A 139 -19.87 18.98 16.85
N PHE A 140 -18.95 18.96 17.81
CA PHE A 140 -18.03 17.85 17.96
C PHE A 140 -17.59 17.73 19.41
N SER A 141 -17.09 16.56 19.75
CA SER A 141 -16.54 16.25 21.06
C SER A 141 -15.08 15.88 20.94
N PHE A 142 -14.29 16.34 21.91
CA PHE A 142 -12.90 15.96 22.02
C PHE A 142 -12.53 15.73 23.48
N TRP A 143 -11.91 14.57 23.74
CA TRP A 143 -11.52 14.12 25.07
C TRP A 143 -12.72 13.99 26.01
N GLN A 144 -12.93 14.98 26.86
CA GLN A 144 -14.04 15.03 27.83
C GLN A 144 -14.86 16.30 27.70
N THR A 145 -14.84 16.93 26.53
CA THR A 145 -15.46 18.23 26.30
C THR A 145 -16.26 18.24 25.02
N ILE A 146 -17.49 18.75 25.10
CA ILE A 146 -18.39 18.96 23.96
C ILE A 146 -18.26 20.41 23.50
N TYR A 147 -18.07 20.61 22.22
CA TYR A 147 -17.94 21.92 21.58
C TYR A 147 -19.14 22.16 20.67
N ILE A 148 -19.79 23.30 20.81
CA ILE A 148 -21.00 23.62 20.05
C ILE A 148 -21.15 25.12 19.83
N ASN A 149 -21.70 25.49 18.68
CA ASN A 149 -22.22 26.83 18.44
C ASN A 149 -23.77 26.80 18.59
N PRO A 150 -24.33 27.35 19.68
CA PRO A 150 -25.78 27.35 19.92
C PRO A 150 -26.58 28.10 18.85
N ALA A 151 -25.98 29.04 18.11
CA ALA A 151 -26.69 29.82 17.10
C ALA A 151 -27.11 28.98 15.88
N MET A 152 -26.45 27.83 15.67
CA MET A 152 -26.67 26.95 14.51
C MET A 152 -27.79 25.92 14.72
N HIS A 153 -28.28 25.72 15.95
CA HIS A 153 -29.16 24.59 16.28
C HIS A 153 -30.36 25.04 17.12
N LYS A 154 -31.57 24.58 16.78
CA LYS A 154 -32.83 24.99 17.44
C LYS A 154 -33.49 23.81 18.17
N GLY A 155 -34.09 24.09 19.33
CA GLY A 155 -35.08 23.22 19.98
C GLY A 155 -34.66 21.76 20.22
N GLN A 156 -35.43 20.81 19.69
CA GLN A 156 -35.23 19.36 19.87
C GLN A 156 -33.96 18.84 19.18
N ASP A 157 -33.54 19.45 18.07
CA ASP A 157 -32.31 19.04 17.37
C ASP A 157 -31.08 19.22 18.23
N LEU A 158 -31.04 20.32 19.00
CA LEU A 158 -29.95 20.60 19.93
C LEU A 158 -29.81 19.51 20.99
N ASN A 159 -30.91 19.00 21.55
CA ASN A 159 -30.83 17.93 22.55
C ASN A 159 -30.34 16.61 21.94
N ASN A 160 -30.82 16.25 20.75
CA ASN A 160 -30.36 15.05 20.04
C ASN A 160 -28.86 15.10 19.72
N ILE A 161 -28.37 16.28 19.29
CA ILE A 161 -26.95 16.55 19.05
C ILE A 161 -26.14 16.43 20.35
N LEU A 162 -26.60 17.03 21.44
CA LEU A 162 -25.88 16.98 22.71
C LEU A 162 -25.82 15.56 23.28
N GLU A 163 -26.91 14.80 23.20
CA GLU A 163 -26.93 13.37 23.57
C GLU A 163 -26.00 12.54 22.69
N HIS A 164 -25.86 12.90 21.41
CA HIS A 164 -24.89 12.28 20.50
C HIS A 164 -23.45 12.56 20.92
N GLU A 165 -23.08 13.82 21.07
CA GLU A 165 -21.72 14.21 21.48
C GLU A 165 -21.36 13.68 22.88
N LYS A 166 -22.35 13.57 23.77
CA LYS A 166 -22.16 12.99 25.11
C LYS A 166 -21.70 11.54 25.03
N VAL A 167 -22.25 10.75 24.10
CA VAL A 167 -21.86 9.34 23.94
C VAL A 167 -20.39 9.22 23.49
N HIS A 168 -19.91 10.11 22.62
CA HIS A 168 -18.51 10.11 22.21
C HIS A 168 -17.56 10.37 23.39
N VAL A 169 -17.93 11.27 24.29
CA VAL A 169 -17.21 11.53 25.54
C VAL A 169 -17.26 10.31 26.47
N GLU A 170 -18.45 9.77 26.73
CA GLU A 170 -18.63 8.63 27.64
C GLU A 170 -17.89 7.36 27.18
N GLU A 171 -17.84 7.11 25.87
CA GLU A 171 -17.19 5.92 25.28
C GLU A 171 -15.71 6.11 24.95
N TRP A 172 -15.13 7.27 25.25
CA TRP A 172 -13.73 7.62 24.95
C TRP A 172 -13.36 7.48 23.46
N HIS A 173 -14.29 7.81 22.55
CA HIS A 173 -14.08 7.66 21.11
C HIS A 173 -12.91 8.48 20.56
N THR A 174 -12.52 9.57 21.24
CA THR A 174 -11.30 10.33 20.91
C THR A 174 -10.04 9.47 20.93
N LEU A 175 -9.93 8.49 21.83
CA LEU A 175 -8.76 7.60 21.89
C LEU A 175 -8.66 6.71 20.66
N ASP A 176 -9.77 6.16 20.17
CA ASP A 176 -9.78 5.34 18.96
C ASP A 176 -9.34 6.15 17.73
N ILE A 177 -9.80 7.41 17.63
CA ILE A 177 -9.40 8.32 16.55
C ILE A 177 -7.90 8.63 16.62
N ILE A 178 -7.39 9.01 17.80
CA ILE A 178 -5.96 9.31 17.99
C ILE A 178 -5.11 8.09 17.66
N LEU A 179 -5.49 6.90 18.13
CA LEU A 179 -4.79 5.65 17.82
C LEU A 179 -4.72 5.41 16.31
N ALA A 180 -5.83 5.59 15.59
CA ALA A 180 -5.86 5.43 14.15
C ALA A 180 -5.01 6.48 13.41
N GLU A 181 -5.00 7.74 13.86
CA GLU A 181 -4.15 8.80 13.30
C GLU A 181 -2.67 8.52 13.52
N VAL A 182 -2.27 8.10 14.74
CA VAL A 182 -0.89 7.71 15.05
C VAL A 182 -0.45 6.52 14.18
N CYS A 183 -1.33 5.54 13.97
CA CYS A 183 -1.07 4.43 13.07
C CYS A 183 -0.81 4.91 11.63
N VAL A 184 -1.60 5.88 11.14
CA VAL A 184 -1.39 6.49 9.82
C VAL A 184 -0.03 7.20 9.73
N VAL A 185 0.46 7.84 10.79
CA VAL A 185 1.78 8.50 10.78
C VAL A 185 2.91 7.51 10.45
N PHE A 186 2.92 6.34 11.09
CA PHE A 186 3.99 5.35 10.89
C PHE A 186 3.83 4.54 9.61
N TYR A 187 2.60 4.32 9.15
CA TYR A 187 2.29 3.43 8.01
C TYR A 187 1.61 4.19 6.86
N TRP A 188 1.94 5.46 6.68
CA TRP A 188 1.23 6.41 5.81
C TRP A 188 1.09 5.99 4.35
N PHE A 189 2.01 5.18 3.83
CA PHE A 189 1.98 4.71 2.45
C PHE A 189 1.05 3.50 2.25
N ASN A 190 0.54 2.91 3.33
CA ASN A 190 -0.26 1.69 3.25
C ASN A 190 -1.76 2.00 3.11
N PRO A 191 -2.42 1.59 2.02
CA PRO A 191 -3.87 1.80 1.86
C PRO A 191 -4.70 1.14 2.97
N GLY A 192 -4.21 0.03 3.54
CA GLY A 192 -4.82 -0.68 4.65
C GLY A 192 -5.01 0.20 5.89
N VAL A 193 -4.04 1.05 6.25
CA VAL A 193 -4.15 1.91 7.44
C VAL A 193 -5.17 3.02 7.24
N TRP A 194 -5.27 3.59 6.03
CA TRP A 194 -6.29 4.59 5.71
C TRP A 194 -7.69 4.01 5.75
N LEU A 195 -7.85 2.79 5.24
CA LEU A 195 -9.10 2.05 5.33
C LEU A 195 -9.44 1.71 6.79
N MET A 196 -8.47 1.30 7.61
CA MET A 196 -8.69 1.06 9.04
C MET A 196 -9.10 2.33 9.78
N LYS A 197 -8.43 3.46 9.53
CA LYS A 197 -8.81 4.77 10.08
C LYS A 197 -10.26 5.13 9.74
N LYS A 198 -10.66 4.95 8.48
CA LYS A 198 -12.03 5.17 8.04
C LYS A 198 -13.01 4.21 8.73
N ALA A 199 -12.66 2.94 8.83
CA ALA A 199 -13.45 1.92 9.51
C ALA A 199 -13.66 2.23 11.00
N VAL A 200 -12.62 2.68 11.71
CA VAL A 200 -12.70 3.09 13.11
C VAL A 200 -13.68 4.25 13.26
N ARG A 201 -13.55 5.30 12.43
CA ARG A 201 -14.47 6.45 12.43
C ARG A 201 -15.92 6.02 12.15
N GLU A 202 -16.16 5.23 11.11
CA GLU A 202 -17.51 4.74 10.80
C GLU A 202 -18.09 3.90 11.95
N ASN A 203 -17.27 3.06 12.59
CA ASN A 203 -17.75 2.17 13.64
C ASN A 203 -18.12 2.90 14.93
N ILE A 204 -17.38 3.94 15.34
CA ILE A 204 -17.73 4.74 16.52
C ILE A 204 -19.05 5.48 16.31
N GLU A 205 -19.32 5.99 15.11
CA GLU A 205 -20.62 6.59 14.75
C GLU A 205 -21.75 5.56 14.88
N PHE A 206 -21.52 4.33 14.41
CA PHE A 206 -22.52 3.25 14.54
C PHE A 206 -22.78 2.85 16.00
N ILE A 207 -21.75 2.85 16.86
CA ILE A 207 -21.91 2.66 18.31
C ILE A 207 -22.76 3.78 18.89
N THR A 208 -22.43 5.03 18.56
CA THR A 208 -23.15 6.21 19.05
C THR A 208 -24.62 6.18 18.64
N ASP A 209 -24.91 6.01 17.35
CA ASP A 209 -26.27 5.93 16.82
C ASP A 209 -27.04 4.78 17.47
N ALA A 210 -26.42 3.61 17.64
CA ALA A 210 -27.07 2.46 18.28
C ALA A 210 -27.37 2.69 19.77
N LYS A 211 -26.53 3.44 20.49
CA LYS A 211 -26.80 3.80 21.89
C LYS A 211 -27.96 4.79 21.99
N ILE A 212 -27.99 5.80 21.13
CA ILE A 212 -29.06 6.81 21.12
C ILE A 212 -30.41 6.14 20.84
N LEU A 213 -30.49 5.28 19.82
CA LEU A 213 -31.72 4.54 19.51
C LEU A 213 -32.15 3.60 20.64
N LYS A 214 -31.21 3.08 21.46
CA LYS A 214 -31.53 2.29 22.64
C LYS A 214 -32.10 3.12 23.80
N LYS A 215 -31.82 4.43 23.87
CA LYS A 215 -32.39 5.34 24.86
C LYS A 215 -33.87 5.68 24.59
N GLY A 216 -34.43 5.22 23.47
CA GLY A 216 -35.84 5.41 23.11
C GLY A 216 -36.14 6.65 22.28
N ILE A 217 -35.11 7.33 21.74
CA ILE A 217 -35.32 8.44 20.80
C ILE A 217 -36.00 7.92 19.53
N ASP A 218 -36.98 8.67 19.02
CA ASP A 218 -37.63 8.32 17.76
C ASP A 218 -36.60 8.28 16.62
N LYS A 219 -36.56 7.13 15.95
CA LYS A 219 -35.54 6.84 14.95
C LYS A 219 -35.63 7.77 13.75
N LYS A 220 -36.84 8.11 13.30
CA LYS A 220 -37.03 8.97 12.13
C LYS A 220 -36.64 10.40 12.46
N ALA A 221 -37.13 10.93 13.58
CA ALA A 221 -36.77 12.26 14.06
C ALA A 221 -35.24 12.41 14.21
N TYR A 222 -34.57 11.40 14.78
CA TYR A 222 -33.11 11.41 14.90
C TYR A 222 -32.39 11.42 13.54
N GLN A 223 -32.87 10.65 12.56
CA GLN A 223 -32.30 10.63 11.21
C GLN A 223 -32.46 11.97 10.47
N TYR A 224 -33.61 12.63 10.63
CA TYR A 224 -33.83 13.98 10.07
C TYR A 224 -32.93 15.02 10.73
N SER A 225 -32.80 14.97 12.06
CA SER A 225 -31.90 15.86 12.81
C SER A 225 -30.45 15.77 12.30
N LEU A 226 -29.96 14.56 12.00
CA LEU A 226 -28.62 14.37 11.42
C LEU A 226 -28.49 14.92 9.99
N LEU A 227 -29.55 14.82 9.17
CA LEU A 227 -29.56 15.37 7.80
C LEU A 227 -29.48 16.90 7.83
N ASP A 228 -30.21 17.52 8.76
CA ASP A 228 -30.24 18.98 8.90
C ASP A 228 -28.87 19.52 9.34
N VAL A 229 -28.17 18.83 10.26
CA VAL A 229 -26.82 19.21 10.68
C VAL A 229 -25.81 19.18 9.52
N VAL A 230 -25.91 18.20 8.61
CA VAL A 230 -24.99 18.12 7.45
C VAL A 230 -25.29 19.20 6.41
N ASN A 231 -26.55 19.58 6.24
CA ASN A 231 -26.96 20.62 5.27
C ASN A 231 -26.55 22.04 5.67
N LEU A 232 -26.24 22.29 6.95
CA LEU A 232 -25.83 23.60 7.45
C LEU A 232 -24.35 23.96 7.16
N GLN A 233 -23.57 23.07 6.53
CA GLN A 233 -22.17 23.36 6.21
C GLN A 233 -22.03 24.12 4.87
N PRO A 234 -21.38 25.30 4.83
CA PRO A 234 -21.13 26.03 3.59
C PRO A 234 -20.27 25.19 2.63
N SER A 235 -20.82 24.91 1.44
CA SER A 235 -20.35 23.83 0.58
C SER A 235 -19.30 24.25 -0.46
N ILE A 236 -18.20 23.51 -0.51
CA ILE A 236 -17.51 23.18 -1.76
C ILE A 236 -18.06 21.82 -2.19
N ALA A 237 -18.57 21.69 -3.41
CA ALA A 237 -19.31 20.50 -3.87
C ALA A 237 -18.56 19.16 -3.70
N LEU A 238 -17.21 19.19 -3.74
CA LEU A 238 -16.39 18.01 -3.48
C LEU A 238 -16.43 17.54 -2.02
N VAL A 239 -16.54 18.46 -1.05
CA VAL A 239 -16.53 18.14 0.39
C VAL A 239 -17.89 17.61 0.85
N ASN A 240 -18.99 18.15 0.33
CA ASN A 240 -20.34 17.74 0.71
C ASN A 240 -20.64 16.27 0.34
N ASN A 241 -20.15 15.82 -0.82
CA ASN A 241 -20.32 14.43 -1.26
C ASN A 241 -19.71 13.41 -0.29
N PHE A 242 -18.59 13.76 0.38
CA PHE A 242 -17.98 12.87 1.36
C PHE A 242 -18.83 12.75 2.63
N ASN A 243 -19.32 13.87 3.17
CA ASN A 243 -20.14 13.89 4.38
C ASN A 243 -21.50 13.19 4.17
N LEU A 244 -22.15 13.40 3.03
CA LEU A 244 -23.39 12.70 2.67
C LEU A 244 -23.18 11.18 2.52
N SER A 245 -22.03 10.76 1.99
CA SER A 245 -21.72 9.33 1.84
C SER A 245 -21.58 8.62 3.19
N ASP A 246 -21.06 9.31 4.21
CA ASP A 246 -20.89 8.76 5.56
C ASP A 246 -22.22 8.76 6.32
N LEU A 247 -23.00 9.84 6.22
CA LEU A 247 -24.36 9.89 6.77
C LEU A 247 -25.27 8.81 6.18
N LYS A 248 -25.19 8.57 4.86
CA LYS A 248 -25.92 7.47 4.21
C LYS A 248 -25.62 6.12 4.86
N LYS A 249 -24.36 5.82 5.18
CA LYS A 249 -23.98 4.56 5.83
C LYS A 249 -24.55 4.45 7.24
N ARG A 250 -24.52 5.55 8.00
CA ARG A 250 -25.15 5.62 9.33
C ARG A 250 -26.64 5.33 9.25
N ILE A 251 -27.37 5.94 8.32
CA ILE A 251 -28.80 5.69 8.07
C ILE A 251 -29.07 4.23 7.67
N ILE A 252 -28.24 3.65 6.80
CA ILE A 252 -28.36 2.23 6.42
C ILE A 252 -28.16 1.32 7.64
N MET A 253 -27.13 1.56 8.46
CA MET A 253 -26.81 0.72 9.62
C MET A 253 -27.81 0.89 10.78
N MET A 254 -28.37 2.09 10.96
CA MET A 254 -29.51 2.30 11.87
C MET A 254 -30.74 1.49 11.43
N ASN A 255 -30.97 1.32 10.13
CA ASN A 255 -32.07 0.57 9.55
C ASN A 255 -31.79 -0.92 9.31
N ALA A 256 -30.57 -1.38 9.55
CA ALA A 256 -30.21 -2.78 9.39
C ALA A 256 -30.90 -3.68 10.42
N LYS A 257 -31.28 -4.89 9.99
CA LYS A 257 -31.73 -5.95 10.91
C LYS A 257 -30.57 -6.36 11.81
N ARG A 258 -30.85 -6.58 13.09
CA ARG A 258 -29.84 -7.08 14.04
C ARG A 258 -29.27 -8.41 13.55
N SER A 259 -27.95 -8.52 13.63
CA SER A 259 -27.22 -9.71 13.22
C SER A 259 -27.51 -10.85 14.20
N SER A 260 -27.82 -12.04 13.68
CA SER A 260 -28.05 -13.21 14.53
C SER A 260 -26.79 -13.63 15.28
N LYS A 261 -26.96 -14.29 16.43
CA LYS A 261 -25.84 -14.85 17.22
C LYS A 261 -24.96 -15.81 16.42
N MET A 262 -25.52 -16.49 15.40
CA MET A 262 -24.74 -17.34 14.49
C MET A 262 -23.63 -16.56 13.76
N ASN A 263 -23.83 -15.26 13.48
CA ASN A 263 -22.80 -14.42 12.87
C ASN A 263 -21.60 -14.15 13.82
N LEU A 264 -21.73 -14.45 15.12
CA LEU A 264 -20.61 -14.37 16.06
C LEU A 264 -19.50 -15.38 15.70
N SER A 265 -19.87 -16.53 15.11
CA SER A 265 -18.91 -17.52 14.60
C SER A 265 -17.94 -16.92 13.58
N ARG A 266 -18.33 -15.88 12.84
CA ARG A 266 -17.44 -15.20 11.90
C ARG A 266 -16.25 -14.56 12.60
N TYR A 267 -16.44 -13.97 13.79
CA TYR A 267 -15.32 -13.44 14.57
C TYR A 267 -14.42 -14.57 15.07
N LEU A 268 -15.02 -15.67 15.53
CA LEU A 268 -14.30 -16.85 16.01
C LEU A 268 -13.50 -17.53 14.89
N LEU A 269 -13.95 -17.48 13.64
CA LEU A 269 -13.24 -18.08 12.51
C LEU A 269 -12.21 -17.12 11.90
N VAL A 270 -12.54 -15.84 11.75
CA VAL A 270 -11.65 -14.85 11.12
C VAL A 270 -10.37 -14.68 11.93
N LEU A 271 -10.46 -14.58 13.26
CA LEU A 271 -9.29 -14.28 14.09
C LEU A 271 -8.21 -15.39 14.05
N PRO A 272 -8.53 -16.69 14.22
CA PRO A 272 -7.56 -17.78 14.04
C PRO A 272 -7.02 -17.85 12.62
N VAL A 273 -7.86 -17.69 11.60
CA VAL A 273 -7.41 -17.69 10.19
C VAL A 273 -6.39 -16.57 9.94
N LEU A 274 -6.66 -15.37 10.47
CA LEU A 274 -5.71 -14.26 10.42
C LEU A 274 -4.39 -14.65 11.08
N LEU A 275 -4.42 -15.21 12.30
CA LEU A 275 -3.22 -15.63 13.01
C LEU A 275 -2.44 -16.72 12.26
N PHE A 276 -3.11 -17.71 11.67
CA PHE A 276 -2.45 -18.75 10.87
C PHE A 276 -1.82 -18.19 9.60
N VAL A 277 -2.51 -17.28 8.90
CA VAL A 277 -1.99 -16.62 7.71
C VAL A 277 -0.79 -15.77 8.06
N THR A 278 -0.83 -14.98 9.13
CA THR A 278 0.34 -14.20 9.55
C THR A 278 1.51 -15.11 9.90
N LEU A 279 1.29 -16.19 10.65
CA LEU A 279 2.30 -17.19 11.01
C LEU A 279 2.98 -17.82 9.80
N ALA A 280 2.23 -18.14 8.74
CA ALA A 280 2.79 -18.69 7.50
C ALA A 280 3.81 -17.72 6.85
N PHE A 281 3.62 -16.41 7.00
CA PHE A 281 4.55 -15.39 6.51
C PHE A 281 5.78 -15.13 7.42
N THR A 282 5.85 -15.75 8.61
CA THR A 282 6.97 -15.57 9.56
C THR A 282 8.04 -16.66 9.47
N ILE A 283 7.87 -17.67 8.63
CA ILE A 283 8.91 -18.69 8.40
C ILE A 283 10.09 -18.06 7.68
N ASP A 284 11.10 -17.66 8.47
CA ASP A 284 12.31 -17.00 8.01
C ASP A 284 13.34 -18.02 7.47
N LYS A 285 14.08 -17.62 6.43
CA LYS A 285 15.05 -18.45 5.69
C LYS A 285 16.19 -18.99 6.55
N LYS A 286 16.41 -18.43 7.74
CA LYS A 286 17.50 -18.80 8.65
C LYS A 286 17.41 -20.24 9.19
N ASN A 287 16.21 -20.81 9.28
CA ASN A 287 16.04 -22.21 9.72
C ASN A 287 16.13 -23.25 8.58
N VAL A 288 15.99 -22.83 7.32
CA VAL A 288 16.21 -23.73 6.18
C VAL A 288 17.71 -24.04 6.04
N GLN A 289 18.58 -23.05 6.25
CA GLN A 289 20.02 -23.25 6.11
C GLN A 289 20.63 -24.09 7.24
N LYS A 290 20.11 -24.01 8.46
CA LYS A 290 20.51 -24.89 9.58
C LYS A 290 20.09 -26.36 9.39
N THR A 291 19.04 -26.61 8.60
CA THR A 291 18.54 -27.97 8.33
C THR A 291 19.32 -28.66 7.19
N ILE A 292 20.01 -27.90 6.34
CA ILE A 292 20.81 -28.44 5.21
C ILE A 292 22.29 -28.63 5.59
N ALA A 293 22.80 -27.93 6.62
CA ALA A 293 24.17 -28.07 7.11
C ALA A 293 24.58 -29.52 7.50
N PRO A 294 23.73 -30.37 8.11
CA PRO A 294 24.11 -31.74 8.42
C PRO A 294 24.04 -32.70 7.22
N LEU A 295 23.53 -32.27 6.05
CA LEU A 295 23.44 -33.11 4.85
C LEU A 295 24.64 -32.94 3.90
N THR A 296 25.43 -31.88 4.07
CA THR A 296 26.69 -31.70 3.33
C THR A 296 27.84 -32.52 3.92
N ASP A 297 27.89 -32.72 5.24
CA ASP A 297 28.94 -33.54 5.90
C ASP A 297 28.79 -35.04 5.63
N VAL A 298 27.59 -35.52 5.26
CA VAL A 298 27.35 -36.95 5.00
C VAL A 298 27.64 -37.32 3.54
N LEU A 299 27.65 -36.36 2.62
CA LEU A 299 27.96 -36.60 1.20
C LEU A 299 29.46 -36.61 0.90
N GLU A 300 30.32 -36.15 1.80
CA GLU A 300 31.79 -36.16 1.61
C GLU A 300 32.46 -37.49 2.03
N ILE A 301 31.71 -38.43 2.65
CA ILE A 301 32.25 -39.72 3.13
C ILE A 301 32.07 -40.85 2.09
N THR A 302 31.40 -40.61 0.95
CA THR A 302 31.03 -41.70 0.02
C THR A 302 31.45 -41.46 -1.43
N LEU A 303 32.71 -41.10 -1.68
CA LEU A 303 33.34 -41.31 -2.99
C LEU A 303 34.77 -41.84 -2.78
N PRO A 304 35.08 -43.09 -3.14
CA PRO A 304 36.43 -43.62 -3.04
C PRO A 304 37.34 -42.94 -4.06
N ASN A 305 38.56 -42.62 -3.61
CA ASN A 305 39.68 -42.16 -4.42
C ASN A 305 39.79 -42.95 -5.73
N SER A 306 39.71 -42.25 -6.85
CA SER A 306 40.33 -42.69 -8.10
C SER A 306 41.42 -41.69 -8.47
N ASP A 307 42.65 -42.06 -8.12
CA ASP A 307 43.87 -41.45 -8.64
C ASP A 307 43.82 -41.42 -10.16
N THR A 308 43.97 -40.23 -10.76
CA THR A 308 44.54 -40.12 -12.09
C THR A 308 45.30 -38.82 -12.20
N LYS A 309 46.61 -38.93 -11.97
CA LYS A 309 47.60 -37.93 -12.36
C LYS A 309 47.47 -37.69 -13.87
N SER A 310 47.13 -36.46 -14.27
CA SER A 310 47.38 -36.01 -15.64
C SER A 310 48.17 -34.72 -15.60
N ALA A 311 49.31 -34.78 -16.29
CA ALA A 311 50.43 -33.87 -16.20
C ALA A 311 50.12 -32.48 -16.77
N ILE A 312 50.67 -31.47 -16.11
CA ILE A 312 50.75 -30.08 -16.56
C ILE A 312 51.74 -30.02 -17.74
N ILE A 313 51.25 -29.72 -18.95
CA ILE A 313 52.09 -29.29 -20.07
C ILE A 313 51.73 -27.83 -20.39
N LYS A 314 52.73 -26.94 -20.22
CA LYS A 314 52.69 -25.52 -20.60
C LYS A 314 52.61 -25.39 -22.13
N PRO A 315 51.82 -24.46 -22.71
CA PRO A 315 51.89 -24.19 -24.14
C PRO A 315 53.12 -23.31 -24.46
N ALA A 316 53.94 -23.80 -25.38
CA ALA A 316 55.08 -23.09 -25.95
C ALA A 316 54.64 -22.05 -27.00
N LYS A 317 55.29 -20.88 -26.96
CA LYS A 317 55.14 -19.80 -27.94
C LYS A 317 55.72 -20.19 -29.29
N ALA A 318 54.96 -20.01 -30.38
CA ALA A 318 55.51 -19.92 -31.73
C ALA A 318 55.01 -18.63 -32.41
N ARG A 319 55.93 -17.69 -32.61
CA ARG A 319 55.80 -16.53 -33.51
C ARG A 319 56.29 -16.93 -34.90
N LYS A 320 55.55 -16.60 -35.96
CA LYS A 320 56.12 -16.35 -37.28
C LYS A 320 55.68 -14.99 -37.80
N LYS A 321 56.67 -14.29 -38.37
CA LYS A 321 56.73 -12.86 -38.73
C LYS A 321 56.18 -12.62 -40.14
N VAL A 322 55.57 -11.45 -40.38
CA VAL A 322 55.76 -10.67 -41.62
C VAL A 322 55.90 -9.18 -41.24
N LYS A 323 56.73 -8.47 -42.01
CA LYS A 323 57.47 -7.26 -41.63
C LYS A 323 57.04 -6.07 -42.52
N ILE A 324 56.60 -4.98 -41.86
CA ILE A 324 56.90 -3.53 -42.03
C ILE A 324 56.65 -2.87 -43.41
N VAL A 325 55.89 -1.75 -43.49
CA VAL A 325 56.36 -0.34 -43.69
C VAL A 325 55.21 0.66 -43.39
N ALA A 326 55.57 1.77 -42.72
CA ALA A 326 54.77 2.93 -42.30
C ALA A 326 54.21 3.78 -43.47
N SER A 327 53.17 4.62 -43.35
CA SER A 327 53.14 5.82 -42.51
C SER A 327 51.83 6.62 -42.68
N ARG A 328 51.65 7.55 -41.73
CA ARG A 328 50.97 8.86 -41.81
C ARG A 328 49.56 8.98 -41.20
N GLN A 329 49.40 10.11 -40.53
CA GLN A 329 48.52 10.42 -39.41
C GLN A 329 47.07 10.71 -39.81
N GLN A 330 46.20 10.55 -38.79
CA GLN A 330 45.15 11.47 -38.33
C GLN A 330 43.67 11.19 -38.66
N LYS A 331 42.87 11.37 -37.59
CA LYS A 331 41.42 11.69 -37.46
C LYS A 331 40.36 10.56 -37.48
N LYS A 332 39.82 10.33 -36.27
CA LYS A 332 38.39 10.38 -35.86
C LYS A 332 37.37 9.62 -36.73
N GLY A 333 36.73 8.58 -36.18
CA GLY A 333 35.53 7.97 -36.75
C GLY A 333 34.99 6.81 -35.91
N ILE A 334 33.71 6.85 -35.60
CA ILE A 334 32.93 5.92 -34.76
C ILE A 334 32.47 4.69 -35.58
N ASP A 335 32.34 3.58 -34.86
CA ASP A 335 31.72 2.26 -35.12
C ASP A 335 30.94 1.96 -36.40
N SER A 336 30.95 0.67 -36.76
CA SER A 336 29.82 0.02 -37.45
C SER A 336 29.72 -1.46 -37.05
N VAL A 337 28.84 -1.77 -36.10
CA VAL A 337 28.37 -3.15 -35.83
C VAL A 337 27.17 -3.44 -36.73
N LYS A 338 27.29 -4.51 -37.54
CA LYS A 338 26.29 -4.98 -38.50
C LYS A 338 25.16 -5.75 -37.81
N LYS A 339 23.94 -5.19 -37.88
CA LYS A 339 22.60 -5.81 -37.67
C LYS A 339 22.24 -6.33 -36.27
N MET A 340 21.13 -5.83 -35.74
CA MET A 340 20.43 -6.37 -34.57
C MET A 340 18.94 -6.58 -34.93
N THR A 341 18.34 -7.69 -34.49
CA THR A 341 16.93 -8.03 -34.77
C THR A 341 16.22 -8.26 -33.45
N PHE A 342 15.06 -7.61 -33.25
CA PHE A 342 14.23 -7.73 -32.06
C PHE A 342 12.87 -8.32 -32.42
N ILE A 343 12.36 -9.22 -31.58
CA ILE A 343 11.06 -9.87 -31.75
C ILE A 343 10.23 -9.58 -30.51
N PHE A 344 9.05 -8.99 -30.69
CA PHE A 344 8.08 -8.76 -29.62
C PHE A 344 6.81 -9.55 -29.90
N LYS A 345 6.25 -10.20 -28.88
CA LYS A 345 4.99 -10.95 -28.94
C LYS A 345 4.05 -10.39 -27.87
N THR A 346 2.90 -9.86 -28.28
CA THR A 346 1.91 -9.27 -27.38
C THR A 346 0.58 -10.00 -27.54
N GLN A 347 -0.10 -10.28 -26.41
CA GLN A 347 -1.47 -10.82 -26.36
C GLN A 347 -2.42 -9.72 -25.87
N PHE A 348 -3.51 -9.48 -26.59
CA PHE A 348 -4.58 -8.58 -26.16
C PHE A 348 -5.87 -9.38 -25.93
N GLU A 349 -6.55 -9.11 -24.82
CA GLU A 349 -7.96 -9.45 -24.64
C GLU A 349 -8.80 -8.20 -24.89
N THR A 350 -9.87 -8.40 -25.66
CA THR A 350 -10.89 -7.44 -26.12
C THR A 350 -10.57 -6.63 -27.38
N SER A 351 -11.58 -6.65 -28.25
CA SER A 351 -11.62 -6.14 -29.61
C SER A 351 -11.98 -4.67 -29.60
N ASP A 352 -11.02 -3.79 -29.91
CA ASP A 352 -11.35 -2.49 -30.51
C ASP A 352 -10.18 -1.88 -31.26
N THR A 353 -10.55 -1.17 -32.33
CA THR A 353 -9.71 -0.70 -33.43
C THR A 353 -8.68 0.37 -33.01
N THR A 354 -7.41 0.00 -32.86
CA THR A 354 -6.30 0.97 -32.74
C THR A 354 -5.02 0.47 -33.43
N HIS A 355 -5.12 0.10 -34.71
CA HIS A 355 -3.95 -0.33 -35.50
C HIS A 355 -3.05 0.81 -35.99
N GLN A 356 -3.50 2.08 -35.95
CA GLN A 356 -2.74 3.23 -36.48
C GLN A 356 -2.01 4.06 -35.42
N SER A 357 -2.22 3.82 -34.13
CA SER A 357 -1.69 4.70 -33.07
C SER A 357 -0.23 4.42 -32.70
N ILE A 358 0.22 3.16 -32.78
CA ILE A 358 1.52 2.74 -32.23
C ILE A 358 2.67 3.07 -33.21
N SER A 359 2.44 2.92 -34.52
CA SER A 359 3.44 3.27 -35.55
C SER A 359 3.72 4.77 -35.60
N ASN A 360 2.70 5.59 -35.38
CA ASN A 360 2.81 7.04 -35.42
C ASN A 360 3.52 7.60 -34.17
N GLU A 361 3.35 6.98 -32.99
CA GLU A 361 4.12 7.37 -31.80
C GLU A 361 5.59 6.96 -31.88
N LEU A 362 5.89 5.77 -32.41
CA LEU A 362 7.27 5.30 -32.56
C LEU A 362 8.06 6.10 -33.62
N ASN A 363 7.42 6.52 -34.71
CA ASN A 363 8.03 7.43 -35.69
C ASN A 363 8.30 8.83 -35.12
N LYS A 364 7.49 9.29 -34.16
CA LYS A 364 7.72 10.55 -33.43
C LYS A 364 8.93 10.49 -32.49
N LEU A 365 9.22 9.31 -31.92
CA LEU A 365 10.30 9.11 -30.95
C LEU A 365 11.68 8.90 -31.58
N VAL A 366 11.76 8.41 -32.83
CA VAL A 366 13.03 7.95 -33.42
C VAL A 366 13.57 8.88 -34.53
N GLY A 367 12.80 9.87 -34.98
CA GLY A 367 13.25 10.82 -35.99
C GLY A 367 13.37 10.21 -37.40
N GLN A 368 13.41 11.09 -38.40
CA GLN A 368 13.13 10.84 -39.83
C GLN A 368 14.15 9.95 -40.59
N VAL A 369 14.92 9.10 -39.90
CA VAL A 369 16.07 8.36 -40.46
C VAL A 369 15.79 6.86 -40.66
N ILE A 370 14.63 6.33 -40.25
CA ILE A 370 14.36 4.89 -40.31
C ILE A 370 13.01 4.60 -40.98
N ASP A 371 13.06 3.99 -42.18
CA ASP A 371 11.88 3.53 -42.90
C ASP A 371 11.42 2.15 -42.35
N LEU A 372 10.25 2.12 -41.72
CA LEU A 372 9.69 0.93 -41.06
C LEU A 372 8.67 0.25 -41.97
N LYS A 373 9.07 -0.81 -42.67
CA LYS A 373 8.14 -1.69 -43.39
C LYS A 373 7.62 -2.82 -42.51
N THR A 374 6.32 -2.88 -42.32
CA THR A 374 5.61 -3.93 -41.58
C THR A 374 4.97 -4.94 -42.54
N ASN A 375 5.27 -6.23 -42.38
CA ASN A 375 4.45 -7.32 -42.93
C ASN A 375 3.78 -8.05 -41.76
N ALA A 376 2.46 -7.92 -41.64
CA ALA A 376 1.66 -8.65 -40.67
C ALA A 376 1.05 -9.89 -41.34
N ILE A 377 1.24 -11.07 -40.75
CA ILE A 377 0.48 -12.27 -41.10
C ILE A 377 -0.26 -12.69 -39.83
N ALA A 378 -1.59 -12.72 -39.91
CA ALA A 378 -2.45 -13.06 -38.80
C ALA A 378 -2.80 -14.56 -38.84
N GLU A 379 -2.32 -15.32 -37.87
CA GLU A 379 -2.88 -16.65 -37.57
C GLU A 379 -3.28 -16.72 -36.10
N ARG A 380 -4.54 -17.10 -35.89
CA ARG A 380 -5.28 -17.34 -34.64
C ARG A 380 -4.63 -16.79 -33.34
N LYS A 381 -5.16 -15.63 -32.90
CA LYS A 381 -5.01 -15.00 -31.57
C LYS A 381 -3.62 -14.49 -31.16
N ALA A 382 -2.64 -14.41 -32.06
CA ALA A 382 -1.38 -13.69 -31.80
C ALA A 382 -0.92 -12.90 -33.04
N ILE A 383 -0.51 -11.64 -32.83
CA ILE A 383 0.13 -10.83 -33.86
C ILE A 383 1.64 -10.86 -33.62
N VAL A 384 2.40 -11.26 -34.64
CA VAL A 384 3.87 -11.23 -34.62
C VAL A 384 4.33 -10.12 -35.57
N GLN A 385 4.92 -9.05 -35.05
CA GLN A 385 5.50 -7.99 -35.86
C GLN A 385 7.02 -8.14 -35.94
N ARG A 386 7.56 -8.10 -37.16
CA ARG A 386 8.99 -8.10 -37.45
C ARG A 386 9.41 -6.72 -37.92
N PHE A 387 10.42 -6.13 -37.27
CA PHE A 387 11.03 -4.88 -37.71
C PHE A 387 12.44 -5.16 -38.22
N THR A 388 12.75 -4.65 -39.42
CA THR A 388 14.08 -4.80 -40.04
C THR A 388 14.66 -3.41 -40.27
N VAL A 389 15.78 -3.11 -39.64
CA VAL A 389 16.52 -1.85 -39.89
C VAL A 389 17.52 -2.10 -41.02
N LYS A 390 17.44 -1.31 -42.09
CA LYS A 390 18.47 -1.22 -43.13
C LYS A 390 18.98 0.21 -43.17
N ASP A 391 20.30 0.33 -43.17
CA ASP A 391 21.01 1.58 -43.37
C ASP A 391 20.96 1.91 -44.88
N THR A 392 20.26 2.98 -45.26
CA THR A 392 20.22 3.46 -46.65
C THR A 392 20.86 4.84 -46.71
N LEU A 393 22.19 4.85 -46.85
CA LEU A 393 22.92 6.02 -47.33
C LEU A 393 23.60 5.65 -48.65
N LYS A 394 22.94 5.97 -49.77
CA LYS A 394 23.63 6.32 -51.02
C LYS A 394 24.03 7.78 -50.87
N ILE A 395 25.32 8.05 -50.76
CA ILE A 395 25.86 9.41 -50.83
C ILE A 395 26.04 9.71 -52.32
N ASP A 396 25.21 10.59 -52.86
CA ASP A 396 25.44 11.19 -54.17
C ASP A 396 26.33 12.43 -53.98
N HIS A 397 27.47 12.45 -54.66
CA HIS A 397 28.44 13.53 -54.56
C HIS A 397 28.12 14.62 -55.59
N ALA A 398 27.24 15.57 -55.24
CA ALA A 398 27.20 16.87 -55.90
C ALA A 398 26.50 17.90 -55.01
N THR A 399 27.08 19.10 -54.96
CA THR A 399 26.59 20.36 -54.35
C THR A 399 26.94 20.63 -52.87
N MET A 400 28.23 20.92 -52.66
CA MET A 400 28.65 21.99 -51.74
C MET A 400 28.44 23.34 -52.45
N GLY A 401 27.75 24.28 -51.79
CA GLY A 401 27.59 25.67 -52.21
C GLY A 401 27.41 26.59 -51.02
N VAL A 402 28.54 27.11 -50.53
CA VAL A 402 28.79 28.41 -49.87
C VAL A 402 27.56 29.16 -49.30
N PHE A 403 27.40 29.19 -47.97
CA PHE A 403 27.72 30.31 -47.04
C PHE A 403 27.42 29.90 -45.60
#